data_AF-A0A4R6UVN5-F1
#
_entry.id   AF-A0A4R6UVN5-F1
#
_cell.length_a   1.000
_cell.length_b   1.000
_cell.length_c   1.000
_cell.angle_alpha   90.00
_cell.angle_beta   90.00
_cell.angle_gamma   90.00
#
_symmetry.space_group_name_H-M   'P 1'
#
loop_
_entity.id
_entity.type
_entity.pdbx_description
1 polymer ?
#
loop_
_entity_poly.entity_id
_entity_poly.type
_entity_poly.pdbx_seq_one_letter_code
_entity_poly.pdbx_strand_id
1 'polypeptide(L)'
;MRALKGFGWSAGLLLATAVVQGEQRNYMDEFHQALSECSLRYPANVVSPNADYELERESCYNRQVRTALLNLPPDSPERFSAALLVAPEYAESTFKTALTLGIDPYYATSRATATLPEKDNMFARVAIAYGADPSKTLTATAAGKQQIR
;
A
#
# COMPACT_ATOMS: atom_id res chain seq x y z
N MET A 1 -2.41 62.38 -11.39
CA MET A 1 -3.13 61.12 -11.69
C MET A 1 -2.29 60.28 -12.63
N ARG A 2 -1.80 59.13 -12.15
CA ARG A 2 -1.46 57.87 -12.86
C ARG A 2 -0.39 57.13 -12.06
N ALA A 3 -0.85 56.18 -11.26
CA ALA A 3 -0.04 55.08 -10.76
C ALA A 3 -0.69 53.81 -11.30
N LEU A 4 -0.06 53.14 -12.27
CA LEU A 4 -0.41 51.79 -12.68
C LEU A 4 0.58 50.84 -12.00
N LYS A 5 0.11 50.21 -10.92
CA LYS A 5 0.62 48.93 -10.39
C LYS A 5 0.54 47.91 -11.55
N GLY A 6 1.51 47.05 -11.84
CA GLY A 6 2.38 46.30 -10.95
C GLY A 6 1.80 44.90 -10.74
N PHE A 7 2.51 43.88 -11.23
CA PHE A 7 2.37 42.43 -10.96
C PHE A 7 1.14 41.72 -11.57
N GLY A 8 1.26 40.57 -12.24
CA GLY A 8 2.34 39.57 -12.23
C GLY A 8 1.73 38.20 -11.93
N TRP A 9 1.27 37.51 -12.97
CA TRP A 9 1.16 36.06 -13.16
C TRP A 9 0.89 35.18 -11.91
N SER A 10 -0.39 34.87 -11.67
CA SER A 10 -0.80 33.71 -10.86
C SER A 10 -1.00 32.49 -11.78
N ALA A 11 0.10 31.87 -12.20
CA ALA A 11 0.07 30.61 -12.95
C ALA A 11 1.03 29.62 -12.31
N GLY A 12 0.65 29.04 -11.17
CA GLY A 12 1.54 28.15 -10.44
C GLY A 12 0.86 27.44 -9.29
N LEU A 13 -0.29 26.78 -9.52
CA LEU A 13 -0.90 25.95 -8.48
C LEU A 13 -1.75 24.78 -9.01
N LEU A 14 -1.46 24.25 -10.19
CA LEU A 14 -2.22 23.14 -10.79
C LEU A 14 -1.37 21.91 -11.22
N LEU A 15 -0.06 21.90 -10.94
CA LEU A 15 0.85 20.83 -11.38
C LEU A 15 1.17 19.77 -10.30
N ALA A 16 0.86 20.02 -9.03
CA ALA A 16 1.23 19.09 -7.94
C ALA A 16 0.31 17.86 -7.83
N THR A 17 -0.97 17.97 -8.21
CA THR A 17 -1.93 16.87 -8.10
C THR A 17 -1.79 15.83 -9.20
N ALA A 18 -1.34 16.23 -10.38
CA ALA A 18 -1.15 15.33 -11.52
C ALA A 18 0.03 14.36 -11.33
N VAL A 19 1.09 14.80 -10.64
CA VAL A 19 2.30 13.98 -10.39
C VAL A 19 1.99 12.85 -9.42
N VAL A 20 1.30 13.14 -8.30
CA VAL A 20 0.94 12.14 -7.27
C VAL A 20 -0.01 11.07 -7.82
N GLN A 21 -0.98 11.45 -8.65
CA GLN A 21 -1.88 10.49 -9.30
C GLN A 21 -1.20 9.64 -10.38
N GLY A 22 -0.21 10.20 -11.09
CA GLY A 22 0.58 9.44 -12.06
C GLY A 22 1.47 8.39 -11.39
N GLU A 23 2.05 8.72 -10.25
CA GLU A 23 2.94 7.83 -9.51
C GLU A 23 2.20 6.61 -8.92
N GLN A 24 1.02 6.83 -8.32
CA GLN A 24 0.20 5.73 -7.80
C GLN A 24 -0.27 4.78 -8.91
N ARG A 25 -0.63 5.30 -10.10
CA ARG A 25 -1.00 4.46 -11.25
C ARG A 25 0.18 3.59 -11.72
N ASN A 26 1.38 4.16 -11.77
CA ASN A 26 2.57 3.41 -12.16
C ASN A 26 2.85 2.25 -11.19
N TYR A 27 2.61 2.42 -9.89
CA TYR A 27 2.77 1.35 -8.90
C TYR A 27 1.69 0.28 -9.01
N MET A 28 0.44 0.66 -9.30
CA MET A 28 -0.62 -0.32 -9.56
C MET A 28 -0.28 -1.23 -10.74
N ASP A 29 0.23 -0.66 -11.84
CA ASP A 29 0.65 -1.42 -13.02
C ASP A 29 1.81 -2.39 -12.69
N GLU A 30 2.80 -1.94 -11.92
CA GLU A 30 3.91 -2.77 -11.43
C GLU A 30 3.39 -3.98 -10.64
N PHE A 31 2.47 -3.77 -9.69
CA PHE A 31 1.93 -4.87 -8.88
C PHE A 31 0.96 -5.76 -9.65
N HIS A 32 0.21 -5.24 -10.62
CA HIS A 32 -0.60 -6.07 -11.51
C HIS A 32 0.27 -6.99 -12.36
N GLN A 33 1.40 -6.49 -12.86
CA GLN A 33 2.38 -7.32 -13.55
C GLN A 33 2.95 -8.39 -12.61
N ALA A 34 3.37 -8.02 -11.40
CA ALA A 34 3.87 -8.96 -10.40
C ALA A 34 2.87 -10.08 -10.08
N LEU A 35 1.60 -9.72 -9.86
CA LEU A 35 0.52 -10.68 -9.60
C LEU A 35 0.28 -11.60 -10.79
N SER A 36 0.31 -11.06 -12.01
CA SER A 36 0.15 -11.83 -13.26
C SER A 36 1.28 -12.84 -13.44
N GLU A 37 2.54 -12.41 -13.28
CA GLU A 37 3.71 -13.29 -13.36
C GLU A 37 3.65 -14.44 -12.34
N CYS A 38 3.30 -14.12 -11.09
CA CYS A 38 3.14 -15.12 -10.03
C CYS A 38 1.98 -16.07 -10.29
N SER A 39 0.87 -15.58 -10.87
CA SER A 39 -0.28 -16.41 -11.22
C SER A 39 -0.02 -17.33 -12.41
N LEU A 40 0.79 -16.89 -13.38
CA LEU A 40 1.23 -17.74 -14.49
C LEU A 40 2.21 -18.83 -14.03
N ARG A 41 3.08 -18.49 -13.08
CA ARG A 41 4.03 -19.45 -12.49
C ARG A 41 3.35 -20.46 -11.57
N TYR A 42 2.32 -20.03 -10.85
CA TYR A 42 1.60 -20.81 -9.84
C TYR A 42 0.08 -20.74 -10.07
N PRO A 43 -0.43 -21.43 -11.09
CA PRO A 43 -1.84 -21.34 -11.47
C PRO A 43 -2.76 -22.04 -10.46
N ALA A 44 -3.88 -21.37 -10.14
CA ALA A 44 -4.84 -21.83 -9.12
C ALA A 44 -5.53 -23.16 -9.44
N ASN A 45 -5.56 -23.58 -10.71
CA ASN A 45 -6.29 -24.75 -11.19
C ASN A 45 -5.45 -26.03 -11.28
N VAL A 46 -4.18 -25.99 -10.84
CA VAL A 46 -3.32 -27.18 -10.83
C VAL A 46 -3.36 -27.80 -9.43
N VAL A 47 -4.07 -28.92 -9.29
CA VAL A 47 -4.05 -29.72 -8.06
C VAL A 47 -2.71 -30.45 -7.99
N SER A 48 -1.73 -29.89 -7.29
CA SER A 48 -0.51 -30.63 -6.92
C SER A 48 -0.73 -31.33 -5.58
N PRO A 49 -0.42 -32.64 -5.49
CA PRO A 49 -0.46 -33.35 -4.21
C PRO A 49 0.59 -32.87 -3.20
N ASN A 50 1.56 -32.04 -3.62
CA ASN A 50 2.73 -31.65 -2.82
C ASN A 50 2.94 -30.13 -2.71
N ALA A 51 2.14 -29.30 -3.39
CA ALA A 51 2.32 -27.86 -3.41
C ALA A 51 0.97 -27.15 -3.30
N ASP A 52 0.80 -26.39 -2.22
CA ASP A 52 -0.27 -25.42 -2.12
C ASP A 52 0.08 -24.23 -3.02
N TYR A 53 -0.38 -24.28 -4.27
CA TYR A 53 -0.13 -23.24 -5.26
C TYR A 53 -0.68 -21.87 -4.85
N GLU A 54 -1.66 -21.82 -3.95
CA GLU A 54 -2.13 -20.55 -3.42
C GLU A 54 -1.08 -19.92 -2.51
N LEU A 55 -0.47 -20.71 -1.62
CA LEU A 55 0.65 -20.26 -0.78
C LEU A 55 1.89 -19.91 -1.60
N GLU A 56 2.21 -20.68 -2.65
CA GLU A 56 3.33 -20.36 -3.54
C GLU A 56 3.10 -19.06 -4.31
N ARG A 57 1.88 -18.82 -4.80
CA ARG A 57 1.49 -17.59 -5.50
C ARG A 57 1.53 -16.39 -4.56
N GLU A 58 0.97 -16.51 -3.36
CA GLU A 58 1.05 -15.49 -2.31
C GLU A 58 2.51 -15.16 -1.96
N SER A 59 3.33 -16.20 -1.76
CA SER A 59 4.76 -16.06 -1.44
C SER A 59 5.53 -15.40 -2.58
N CYS A 60 5.25 -15.76 -3.83
CA CYS A 60 5.81 -15.12 -5.02
C CYS A 60 5.46 -13.63 -5.06
N TYR A 61 4.18 -13.28 -4.89
CA TYR A 61 3.72 -11.90 -4.91
C TYR A 61 4.38 -11.08 -3.79
N ASN A 62 4.38 -11.60 -2.56
CA ASN A 62 4.99 -10.92 -1.42
C ASN A 62 6.51 -10.73 -1.56
N ARG A 63 7.21 -11.62 -2.28
CA ARG A 63 8.63 -11.40 -2.61
C ARG A 63 8.83 -10.22 -3.54
N GLN A 64 7.95 -10.05 -4.53
CA GLN A 64 7.96 -8.89 -5.41
C GLN A 64 7.63 -7.61 -4.64
N VAL A 65 6.58 -7.64 -3.80
CA VAL A 65 6.23 -6.53 -2.89
C VAL A 65 7.40 -6.15 -1.99
N ARG A 66 8.05 -7.12 -1.35
CA ARG A 66 9.23 -6.87 -0.50
C ARG A 66 10.34 -6.16 -1.29
N THR A 67 10.62 -6.63 -2.50
CA THR A 67 11.64 -6.03 -3.37
C THR A 67 11.27 -4.60 -3.74
N ALA A 68 10.02 -4.36 -4.11
CA ALA A 68 9.49 -3.04 -4.44
C ALA A 68 9.56 -2.06 -3.25
N LEU A 69 9.23 -2.51 -2.04
CA LEU A 69 9.29 -1.69 -0.82
C LEU A 69 10.72 -1.40 -0.35
N LEU A 70 11.68 -2.30 -0.61
CA LEU A 70 13.10 -2.09 -0.30
C LEU A 70 13.79 -1.09 -1.24
N ASN A 71 13.29 -0.96 -2.47
CA ASN A 71 13.90 -0.12 -3.51
C ASN A 71 13.58 1.37 -3.37
N LEU A 72 12.70 1.76 -2.44
CA LEU A 72 12.31 3.14 -2.21
C LEU A 72 12.46 3.54 -0.74
N PRO A 73 12.45 4.85 -0.44
CA PRO A 73 12.37 5.33 0.93
C PRO A 73 11.15 4.73 1.68
N PRO A 74 11.27 4.48 2.99
CA PRO A 74 10.19 3.92 3.83
C PRO A 74 8.87 4.71 3.77
N ASP A 75 8.94 5.97 3.35
CA ASP A 75 7.84 6.91 3.24
C ASP A 75 7.21 6.96 1.85
N SER A 76 7.20 5.85 1.09
CA SER A 76 6.46 5.74 -0.18
C SER A 76 5.12 5.03 0.03
N PRO A 77 4.12 5.69 0.65
CA PRO A 77 2.82 5.10 0.95
C PRO A 77 2.10 4.59 -0.27
N GLU A 78 2.33 5.20 -1.43
CA GLU A 78 1.65 4.90 -2.68
C GLU A 78 1.94 3.48 -3.14
N ARG A 79 3.17 2.97 -2.95
CA ARG A 79 3.52 1.58 -3.29
C ARG A 79 2.85 0.59 -2.36
N PHE A 80 2.89 0.85 -1.05
CA PHE A 80 2.25 -0.03 -0.07
C PHE A 80 0.75 -0.10 -0.29
N SER A 81 0.09 1.04 -0.49
CA SER A 81 -1.33 1.10 -0.83
C SER A 81 -1.63 0.42 -2.17
N ALA A 82 -0.80 0.61 -3.20
CA ALA A 82 -0.99 -0.05 -4.48
C ALA A 82 -0.91 -1.59 -4.36
N ALA A 83 0.08 -2.10 -3.63
CA ALA A 83 0.23 -3.54 -3.39
C ALA A 83 -1.00 -4.14 -2.69
N LEU A 84 -1.58 -3.41 -1.72
CA LEU A 84 -2.81 -3.84 -1.04
C LEU A 84 -4.02 -3.82 -1.98
N LEU A 85 -4.16 -2.80 -2.83
CA LEU A 85 -5.29 -2.68 -3.76
C LEU A 85 -5.27 -3.73 -4.87
N VAL A 86 -4.08 -4.09 -5.37
CA VAL A 86 -3.94 -5.06 -6.46
C VAL A 86 -4.27 -6.48 -6.02
N ALA A 87 -3.85 -6.88 -4.82
CA ALA A 87 -4.11 -8.22 -4.29
C ALA A 87 -4.68 -8.15 -2.87
N PRO A 88 -5.95 -7.72 -2.68
CA PRO A 88 -6.58 -7.64 -1.36
C PRO A 88 -6.64 -9.00 -0.63
N GLU A 89 -6.64 -10.11 -1.36
CA GLU A 89 -6.53 -11.46 -0.82
C GLU A 89 -5.21 -11.69 -0.07
N TYR A 90 -4.12 -11.02 -0.49
CA TYR A 90 -2.79 -11.09 0.12
C TYR A 90 -2.52 -9.92 1.07
N ALA A 91 -3.57 -9.21 1.50
CA ALA A 91 -3.42 -8.02 2.34
C ALA A 91 -2.72 -8.31 3.67
N GLU A 92 -2.97 -9.46 4.31
CA GLU A 92 -2.35 -9.81 5.59
C GLU A 92 -0.84 -10.03 5.45
N SER A 93 -0.40 -10.81 4.47
CA SER A 93 1.01 -11.06 4.20
C SER A 93 1.74 -9.81 3.69
N THR A 94 1.08 -9.00 2.87
CA THR A 94 1.60 -7.71 2.40
C THR A 94 1.83 -6.76 3.58
N PHE A 95 0.87 -6.70 4.51
CA PHE A 95 0.98 -5.90 5.73
C PHE A 95 2.10 -6.40 6.65
N LYS A 96 2.20 -7.72 6.87
CA LYS A 96 3.31 -8.34 7.63
C LYS A 96 4.67 -8.03 7.00
N THR A 97 4.76 -8.05 5.67
CA THR A 97 5.97 -7.70 4.93
C THR A 97 6.37 -6.25 5.21
N ALA A 98 5.44 -5.30 5.14
CA ALA A 98 5.69 -3.89 5.47
C ALA A 98 6.26 -3.72 6.89
N LEU A 99 5.64 -4.36 7.90
CA LEU A 99 6.14 -4.30 9.28
C LEU A 99 7.52 -4.93 9.45
N THR A 100 7.77 -6.06 8.77
CA THR A 100 9.08 -6.74 8.79
C THR A 100 10.19 -5.88 8.18
N LEU A 101 9.85 -5.03 7.21
CA LEU A 101 10.76 -4.07 6.60
C LEU A 101 11.00 -2.83 7.47
N GLY A 102 10.34 -2.72 8.62
CA GLY A 102 10.52 -1.62 9.57
C GLY A 102 9.63 -0.41 9.31
N ILE A 103 8.58 -0.54 8.49
CA ILE A 103 7.55 0.49 8.38
C ILE A 103 6.87 0.63 9.75
N ASP A 104 6.73 1.87 10.23
CA ASP A 104 6.09 2.15 11.52
C ASP A 104 4.69 1.51 11.59
N PRO A 105 4.38 0.74 12.64
CA PRO A 105 3.14 -0.02 12.70
C PRO A 105 1.87 0.85 12.74
N TYR A 106 1.95 2.06 13.31
CA TYR A 106 0.81 2.96 13.37
C TYR A 106 0.56 3.61 12.01
N TYR A 107 1.65 4.03 11.35
CA TYR A 107 1.59 4.51 9.98
C TYR A 107 1.05 3.45 9.03
N ALA A 108 1.60 2.23 9.07
CA ALA A 108 1.15 1.10 8.27
C ALA A 108 -0.33 0.81 8.52
N THR A 109 -0.77 0.74 9.78
CA THR A 109 -2.17 0.48 10.15
C THR A 109 -3.11 1.54 9.60
N SER A 110 -2.76 2.83 9.77
CA SER A 110 -3.57 3.94 9.27
C SER A 110 -3.69 3.90 7.76
N ARG A 111 -2.57 3.71 7.05
CA ARG A 111 -2.53 3.66 5.58
C ARG A 111 -3.28 2.44 5.04
N ALA A 112 -3.06 1.27 5.61
CA ALA A 112 -3.73 0.04 5.19
C ALA A 112 -5.24 0.12 5.43
N THR A 113 -5.67 0.70 6.55
CA THR A 113 -7.10 0.93 6.84
C THR A 113 -7.73 1.96 5.91
N ALA A 114 -7.00 3.02 5.54
CA ALA A 114 -7.46 3.96 4.51
C ALA A 114 -7.59 3.30 3.13
N THR A 115 -6.79 2.26 2.87
CA THR A 115 -6.73 1.57 1.57
C THR A 115 -7.80 0.46 1.46
N LEU A 116 -7.95 -0.37 2.51
CA LEU A 116 -8.87 -1.50 2.59
C LEU A 116 -9.63 -1.45 3.93
N PRO A 117 -10.62 -0.53 4.08
CA PRO A 117 -11.30 -0.29 5.35
C PRO A 117 -12.05 -1.52 5.89
N GLU A 118 -12.47 -2.42 5.02
CA GLU A 118 -13.14 -3.67 5.38
C GLU A 118 -12.22 -4.70 6.07
N LYS A 119 -10.89 -4.49 6.00
CA LYS A 119 -9.86 -5.32 6.64
C LYS A 119 -9.21 -4.67 7.85
N ASP A 120 -9.76 -3.56 8.34
CA ASP A 120 -9.25 -2.77 9.48
C ASP A 120 -8.88 -3.61 10.72
N ASN A 121 -9.76 -4.51 11.13
CA ASN A 121 -9.58 -5.37 12.30
C ASN A 121 -8.42 -6.35 12.10
N MET A 122 -8.21 -6.82 10.87
CA MET A 122 -7.06 -7.68 10.54
C MET A 122 -5.76 -6.91 10.70
N PHE A 123 -5.65 -5.70 10.10
CA PHE A 123 -4.45 -4.88 10.22
C PHE A 123 -4.12 -4.52 11.66
N ALA A 124 -5.13 -4.11 12.44
CA ALA A 124 -4.95 -3.78 13.86
C ALA A 124 -4.44 -4.98 14.67
N ARG A 125 -5.01 -6.17 14.47
CA ARG A 125 -4.58 -7.39 15.16
C ARG A 125 -3.15 -7.78 14.78
N VAL A 126 -2.78 -7.66 13.50
CA VAL A 126 -1.42 -7.96 13.05
C VAL A 126 -0.43 -6.95 13.63
N ALA A 127 -0.72 -5.65 13.62
CA ALA A 127 0.15 -4.63 14.22
C ALA A 127 0.41 -4.90 15.71
N ILE A 128 -0.65 -5.23 16.46
CA ILE A 128 -0.55 -5.60 17.89
C ILE A 128 0.30 -6.87 18.07
N ALA A 129 0.12 -7.88 17.21
CA ALA A 129 0.94 -9.10 17.24
C ALA A 129 2.42 -8.83 16.93
N TYR A 130 2.73 -7.75 16.22
CA TYR A 130 4.08 -7.25 15.97
C TYR A 130 4.59 -6.31 17.08
N GLY A 131 3.89 -6.22 18.21
CA GLY A 131 4.31 -5.47 19.39
C GLY A 131 3.83 -4.02 19.45
N ALA A 132 2.94 -3.60 18.53
CA ALA A 132 2.36 -2.26 18.60
C ALA A 132 1.41 -2.12 19.81
N ASP A 133 1.49 -0.98 20.49
CA ASP A 133 0.53 -0.62 21.55
C ASP A 133 -0.93 -0.65 21.03
N PRO A 134 -1.85 -1.37 21.70
CA PRO A 134 -3.25 -1.49 21.25
C PRO A 134 -3.99 -0.15 21.19
N SER A 135 -3.79 0.75 22.14
CA SER A 135 -4.50 2.03 22.19
C SER A 135 -4.08 2.93 21.02
N LYS A 136 -2.77 3.01 20.74
CA LYS A 136 -2.25 3.75 19.59
C LYS A 136 -2.67 3.12 18.26
N THR A 137 -2.77 1.79 18.20
CA THR A 137 -3.25 1.07 17.02
C THR A 137 -4.70 1.44 16.72
N LEU A 138 -5.58 1.49 17.74
CA LEU A 138 -6.96 1.94 17.57
C LEU A 138 -7.06 3.37 17.04
N THR A 139 -6.21 4.28 17.55
CA THR A 139 -6.13 5.65 17.04
C THR A 139 -5.71 5.69 15.56
N ALA A 140 -4.71 4.89 15.17
CA ALA A 140 -4.25 4.78 13.79
C ALA A 140 -5.35 4.22 12.86
N THR A 141 -6.06 3.18 13.30
CA THR A 141 -7.21 2.62 12.57
C THR A 141 -8.30 3.67 12.37
N ALA A 142 -8.67 4.40 13.42
CA ALA A 142 -9.66 5.47 13.33
C ALA A 142 -9.23 6.57 12.36
N ALA A 143 -7.96 6.98 12.41
CA ALA A 143 -7.39 7.96 11.49
C ALA A 143 -7.44 7.47 10.04
N GLY A 144 -7.17 6.19 9.78
CA GLY A 144 -7.29 5.60 8.44
C GLY A 144 -8.72 5.68 7.90
N LYS A 145 -9.72 5.34 8.72
CA LYS A 145 -11.14 5.42 8.33
C LYS A 145 -11.61 6.85 8.00
N GLN A 146 -11.04 7.85 8.66
CA GLN A 146 -11.40 9.25 8.42
C GLN A 146 -10.92 9.77 7.08
N GLN A 147 -9.87 9.19 6.49
CA GLN A 147 -9.33 9.61 5.19
C GLN A 147 -10.23 9.23 3.99
N ILE A 148 -11.23 8.39 4.21
CA ILE A 148 -12.16 7.90 3.18
C ILE A 148 -13.42 8.79 3.08
N ARG A 149 -13.66 9.66 4.07
CA ARG A 149 -14.83 10.54 4.16
C ARG A 149 -14.58 11.89 3.51
#